data_AF-A0A8J5D521-F1
#
_entry.id   AF-A0A8J5D521-F1
#
_cell.length_a   1.000
_cell.length_b   1.000
_cell.length_c   1.000
_cell.angle_alpha   90.00
_cell.angle_beta   90.00
_cell.angle_gamma   90.00
#
_symmetry.space_group_name_H-M   'P 1'
#
loop_
_entity.id
_entity.type
_entity.pdbx_description
1 polymer ?
#
loop_
_entity_poly.entity_id
_entity_poly.type
_entity_poly.pdbx_seq_one_letter_code
_entity_poly.pdbx_strand_id
1 'polypeptide(L)'
;MSSSQTPRRCCVCTRREHKCVNCKCAKLKRRCVNCSNGNECQNPSRREQGREREEEEAGDNQELQEEDQQDGRQRDNEMPESPIALTPVSSPRTPPPPHDVPQPNIDVEENERETIFWKGQTEEETKRWINNTYLEIMGWSANNHFEPPKCTAMTKLIKVMVCLINEYNLDTPFAPYALKVLFLLPKLFLQKTHQKAKTNNNVKTLTRRVELWEKNKLEEQLLEEARVLQKRLPRLPPPKKNQR
;
A
#
# COMPACT_ATOMS: atom_id res chain seq x y z
N MET A 1 -15.85 -46.85 28.17
CA MET A 1 -14.66 -46.37 28.93
C MET A 1 -14.41 -44.92 28.55
N SER A 2 -14.91 -43.98 29.36
CA SER A 2 -14.80 -42.55 29.10
C SER A 2 -13.40 -42.07 29.50
N SER A 3 -12.59 -41.68 28.52
CA SER A 3 -11.25 -41.15 28.74
C SER A 3 -11.32 -39.82 29.52
N SER A 4 -10.92 -39.86 30.79
CA SER A 4 -10.74 -38.70 31.65
C SER A 4 -9.58 -37.85 31.12
N GLN A 5 -9.90 -36.84 30.31
CA GLN A 5 -8.90 -35.87 29.83
C GLN A 5 -8.36 -35.08 31.03
N THR A 6 -7.06 -35.20 31.26
CA THR A 6 -6.37 -34.42 32.29
C THR A 6 -6.51 -32.92 32.01
N PRO A 7 -6.86 -32.10 33.01
CA PRO A 7 -7.05 -30.67 32.81
C PRO A 7 -5.74 -30.02 32.37
N ARG A 8 -5.75 -29.42 31.17
CA ARG A 8 -4.58 -28.73 30.59
C ARG A 8 -4.15 -27.61 31.53
N ARG A 9 -2.94 -27.70 32.08
CA ARG A 9 -2.35 -26.67 32.94
C ARG A 9 -2.20 -25.36 32.16
N CYS A 10 -2.64 -24.26 32.76
CA CYS A 10 -2.49 -22.91 32.21
C CYS A 10 -1.00 -22.61 31.96
N CYS A 11 -0.73 -21.87 30.88
CA CYS A 11 0.57 -21.32 30.54
C CYS A 11 1.21 -20.60 31.74
N VAL A 12 2.49 -20.87 31.99
CA VAL A 12 3.31 -20.23 33.02
C VAL A 12 3.30 -18.72 32.77
N CYS A 13 2.52 -17.95 33.55
CA CYS A 13 2.50 -16.49 33.44
C CYS A 13 3.84 -15.96 34.00
N THR A 14 4.78 -15.64 33.12
CA THR A 14 6.07 -15.07 33.48
C THR A 14 5.90 -13.56 33.73
N ARG A 15 5.72 -13.15 34.99
CA ARG A 15 6.24 -11.91 35.63
C ARG A 15 5.37 -11.45 36.80
N ARG A 16 6.06 -10.80 37.74
CA ARG A 16 5.65 -10.21 39.05
C ARG A 16 4.42 -9.29 39.05
N GLU A 17 3.75 -9.07 37.93
CA GLU A 17 2.73 -8.01 37.80
C GLU A 17 1.29 -8.54 37.81
N HIS A 18 1.05 -9.82 38.09
CA HIS A 18 -0.29 -10.44 38.22
C HIS A 18 -1.24 -10.29 37.00
N LYS A 19 -0.76 -9.75 35.87
CA LYS A 19 -1.54 -9.49 34.67
C LYS A 19 -1.23 -10.50 33.58
N CYS A 20 -2.13 -11.45 33.32
CA CYS A 20 -2.00 -12.39 32.19
C CYS A 20 -2.54 -11.75 30.89
N VAL A 21 -1.92 -10.65 30.43
CA VAL A 21 -2.34 -9.91 29.21
C VAL A 21 -1.86 -10.59 27.93
N ASN A 22 -0.70 -11.23 27.97
CA ASN A 22 -0.06 -11.84 26.79
C ASN A 22 -0.15 -13.38 26.75
N CYS A 23 -0.89 -13.99 27.67
CA CYS A 23 -0.98 -15.44 27.76
C CYS A 23 -1.88 -16.03 26.65
N LYS A 24 -1.71 -17.33 26.34
CA LYS A 24 -2.49 -17.99 25.29
C LYS A 24 -4.00 -17.96 25.58
N CYS A 25 -4.39 -18.01 26.86
CA CYS A 25 -5.79 -17.91 27.27
C CYS A 25 -6.38 -16.53 26.96
N ALA A 26 -5.67 -15.44 27.27
CA ALA A 26 -6.12 -14.08 26.97
C ALA A 26 -6.21 -13.82 25.46
N LYS A 27 -5.21 -14.28 24.69
CA LYS A 27 -5.25 -14.18 23.22
C LYS A 27 -6.43 -14.92 22.59
N LEU A 28 -6.87 -16.01 23.21
CA LEU A 28 -8.00 -16.81 22.76
C LEU A 28 -9.34 -16.39 23.39
N LYS A 29 -9.37 -15.30 24.18
CA LYS A 29 -10.55 -14.87 24.96
C LYS A 29 -11.15 -15.98 25.83
N ARG A 30 -10.29 -16.82 26.43
CA ARG A 30 -10.68 -17.93 27.32
C ARG A 30 -10.23 -17.67 28.75
N ARG A 31 -10.96 -18.22 29.73
CA ARG A 31 -10.58 -18.21 31.15
C ARG A 31 -9.32 -19.05 31.39
N CYS A 32 -8.46 -18.59 32.29
CA CYS A 32 -7.32 -19.37 32.77
C CYS A 32 -7.84 -20.42 33.76
N VAL A 33 -7.69 -21.71 33.46
CA VAL A 33 -8.03 -22.81 34.36
C VAL A 33 -6.73 -23.36 34.96
N ASN A 34 -6.65 -23.48 36.28
CA ASN A 34 -5.43 -23.91 37.00
C ASN A 34 -4.21 -23.01 36.71
N CYS A 35 -4.41 -21.68 36.79
CA CYS A 35 -3.30 -20.74 36.77
C CYS A 35 -2.43 -20.95 38.02
N SER A 36 -1.11 -20.91 37.88
CA SER A 36 -0.18 -20.96 39.02
C SER A 36 -0.41 -19.84 40.04
N ASN A 37 -1.02 -18.74 39.60
CA ASN A 37 -1.36 -17.60 40.45
C ASN A 37 -2.77 -17.70 41.07
N GLY A 38 -3.44 -18.85 40.94
CA GLY A 38 -4.74 -19.11 41.57
C GLY A 38 -5.83 -18.11 41.17
N ASN A 39 -6.60 -17.66 42.17
CA ASN A 39 -7.76 -16.78 42.02
C ASN A 39 -7.41 -15.30 41.71
N GLU A 40 -6.13 -14.94 41.81
CA GLU A 40 -5.63 -13.57 41.62
C GLU A 40 -5.28 -13.25 40.15
N CYS A 41 -5.50 -14.20 39.24
CA CYS A 41 -5.27 -13.99 37.82
C CYS A 41 -6.20 -12.89 37.26
N GLN A 42 -5.62 -11.74 36.89
CA GLN A 42 -6.34 -10.62 36.26
C GLN A 42 -6.53 -10.84 34.75
N ASN A 43 -7.02 -12.02 34.32
CA ASN A 43 -7.42 -12.23 32.93
C ASN A 43 -8.71 -11.42 32.65
N PRO A 44 -8.70 -10.46 31.71
CA PRO A 44 -9.86 -9.60 31.42
C PRO A 44 -11.10 -10.38 30.99
N SER A 45 -10.93 -11.59 30.43
CA SER A 45 -12.03 -12.48 30.03
C SER A 45 -12.87 -12.99 31.20
N ARG A 46 -12.50 -12.69 32.46
CA ARG A 46 -13.27 -13.06 33.66
C ARG A 46 -14.44 -12.11 33.93
N ARG A 47 -14.38 -10.84 33.48
CA ARG A 47 -15.37 -9.81 33.87
C ARG A 47 -16.62 -9.74 32.99
N GLU A 48 -16.58 -10.29 31.77
CA GLU A 48 -17.67 -10.06 30.80
C GLU A 48 -18.85 -11.04 30.87
N GLN A 49 -18.81 -12.10 31.70
CA GLN A 49 -19.91 -13.09 31.76
C GLN A 49 -20.91 -12.88 32.91
N GLY A 50 -20.93 -11.72 33.56
CA GLY A 50 -21.77 -11.46 34.74
C GLY A 50 -22.82 -10.36 34.61
N ARG A 51 -23.06 -9.79 33.42
CA ARG A 51 -23.86 -8.56 33.28
C ARG A 51 -24.71 -8.47 32.00
N GLU A 52 -25.26 -9.58 31.54
CA GLU A 52 -26.26 -9.58 30.45
C GLU A 52 -27.62 -10.04 30.98
N ARG A 53 -28.30 -9.13 31.69
CA ARG A 53 -29.77 -9.01 31.67
C ARG A 53 -30.15 -7.65 32.25
N GLU A 54 -31.10 -6.99 31.58
CA GLU A 54 -31.73 -5.70 31.93
C GLU A 54 -30.89 -4.46 31.56
N GLU A 55 -31.17 -3.84 30.40
CA GLU A 55 -32.17 -2.76 30.29
C GLU A 55 -32.25 -2.22 28.85
N GLU A 56 -33.50 -2.03 28.43
CA GLU A 56 -33.96 -1.32 27.24
C GLU A 56 -34.04 0.19 27.53
N GLU A 57 -33.82 0.96 26.47
CA GLU A 57 -34.32 2.32 26.21
C GLU A 57 -33.70 3.59 26.83
N ALA A 58 -33.72 4.61 25.96
CA ALA A 58 -33.69 6.06 26.16
C ALA A 58 -32.34 6.81 26.13
N GLY A 59 -32.24 7.72 25.15
CA GLY A 59 -31.95 9.12 25.46
C GLY A 59 -30.57 9.68 25.12
N ASP A 60 -30.52 10.37 23.97
CA ASP A 60 -30.15 11.79 23.83
C ASP A 60 -28.76 12.35 24.26
N ASN A 61 -28.17 13.09 23.32
CA ASN A 61 -27.22 14.23 23.42
C ASN A 61 -25.96 14.20 24.31
N GLN A 62 -24.80 14.35 23.65
CA GLN A 62 -23.64 15.18 24.04
C GLN A 62 -22.64 15.12 22.87
N GLU A 63 -22.42 16.16 22.04
CA GLU A 63 -21.90 17.51 22.30
C GLU A 63 -20.45 17.52 22.83
N LEU A 64 -19.56 18.00 21.93
CA LEU A 64 -18.23 18.62 22.12
C LEU A 64 -17.11 17.84 22.85
N GLN A 65 -16.01 17.61 22.12
CA GLN A 65 -14.77 18.37 22.38
C GLN A 65 -13.76 18.16 21.24
N GLU A 66 -13.62 19.22 20.43
CA GLU A 66 -12.47 19.47 19.57
C GLU A 66 -11.32 19.95 20.48
N GLU A 67 -10.21 19.20 20.51
CA GLU A 67 -8.96 19.70 21.09
C GLU A 67 -8.07 20.24 19.96
N ASP A 68 -8.03 21.56 19.94
CA ASP A 68 -7.16 22.44 19.20
C ASP A 68 -5.70 22.24 19.68
N GLN A 69 -4.83 21.69 18.83
CA GLN A 69 -3.39 21.76 19.02
C GLN A 69 -2.78 22.57 17.88
N GLN A 70 -2.77 23.88 18.11
CA GLN A 70 -1.92 24.85 17.45
C GLN A 70 -0.48 24.63 17.94
N ASP A 71 0.40 24.15 17.05
CA ASP A 71 1.85 24.28 17.26
C ASP A 71 2.40 25.23 16.19
N GLY A 72 2.59 26.47 16.64
CA GLY A 72 3.21 27.53 15.88
C GLY A 72 4.72 27.28 15.76
N ARG A 73 5.16 26.90 14.57
CA ARG A 73 6.53 27.16 14.12
C ARG A 73 6.50 28.04 12.88
N GLN A 74 6.47 29.35 13.12
CA GLN A 74 7.07 30.32 12.21
C GLN A 74 8.55 29.97 12.07
N ARG A 75 8.94 29.52 10.87
CA ARG A 75 10.32 29.62 10.41
C ARG A 75 10.34 30.75 9.39
N ASP A 76 10.73 31.92 9.87
CA ASP A 76 11.24 32.99 9.04
C ASP A 76 12.55 32.50 8.43
N ASN A 77 12.51 32.14 7.15
CA ASN A 77 13.70 32.03 6.31
C ASN A 77 13.53 33.08 5.21
N GLU A 78 13.83 34.33 5.56
CA GLU A 78 14.19 35.35 4.59
C GLU A 78 15.43 34.85 3.84
N MET A 79 15.26 34.64 2.53
CA MET A 79 16.38 34.36 1.63
C MET A 79 16.73 35.68 0.94
N PRO A 80 17.94 36.23 1.11
CA PRO A 80 18.32 37.46 0.42
C PRO A 80 18.49 37.17 -1.08
N GLU A 81 17.69 37.85 -1.90
CA GLU A 81 17.92 37.96 -3.35
C GLU A 81 19.25 38.70 -3.58
N SER A 82 20.24 37.98 -4.10
CA SER A 82 21.43 38.59 -4.66
C SER A 82 21.26 38.68 -6.18
N PRO A 83 21.41 39.86 -6.79
CA PRO A 83 21.31 40.01 -8.24
C PRO A 83 22.51 39.35 -8.94
N ILE A 84 22.24 38.30 -9.71
CA ILE A 84 23.23 37.65 -10.57
C ILE A 84 23.49 38.58 -11.76
N ALA A 85 24.67 39.21 -11.75
CA ALA A 85 25.19 39.96 -12.89
C ALA A 85 25.39 39.01 -14.09
N LEU A 86 24.68 39.28 -15.19
CA LEU A 86 24.86 38.60 -16.47
C LEU A 86 26.20 39.03 -17.06
N THR A 87 27.21 38.17 -16.94
CA THR A 87 28.44 38.30 -17.74
C THR A 87 28.17 37.77 -19.15
N PRO A 88 28.71 38.43 -20.20
CA PRO A 88 28.56 37.97 -21.58
C PRO A 88 29.30 36.64 -21.77
N VAL A 89 28.54 35.58 -22.05
CA VAL A 89 29.06 34.27 -22.46
C VAL A 89 29.68 34.42 -23.84
N SER A 90 31.01 34.32 -23.88
CA SER A 90 31.77 34.16 -25.11
C SER A 90 31.32 32.91 -25.87
N SER A 91 31.08 33.11 -27.16
CA SER A 91 30.70 32.12 -28.17
C SER A 91 31.60 30.87 -28.23
N PRO A 92 31.07 29.78 -28.82
CA PRO A 92 31.26 28.42 -28.38
C PRO A 92 32.55 27.80 -28.92
N ARG A 93 33.30 27.12 -28.05
CA ARG A 93 34.24 26.09 -28.51
C ARG A 93 33.42 24.91 -28.99
N THR A 94 33.49 24.64 -30.28
CA THR A 94 33.02 23.39 -30.88
C THR A 94 33.65 22.23 -30.11
N PRO A 95 32.86 21.36 -29.46
CA PRO A 95 33.42 20.17 -28.84
C PRO A 95 34.06 19.31 -29.93
N PRO A 96 35.22 18.68 -29.66
CA PRO A 96 35.79 17.72 -30.59
C PRO A 96 34.76 16.63 -30.90
N PRO A 97 34.77 16.07 -32.13
CA PRO A 97 33.90 14.97 -32.49
C PRO A 97 34.05 13.85 -31.45
N PRO A 98 32.94 13.27 -30.96
CA PRO A 98 33.00 12.26 -29.94
C PRO A 98 33.82 11.09 -30.47
N HIS A 99 34.98 10.85 -29.85
CA HIS A 99 35.71 9.60 -29.98
C HIS A 99 34.71 8.47 -29.74
N ASP A 100 34.71 7.47 -30.63
CA ASP A 100 33.94 6.25 -30.57
C ASP A 100 33.87 5.72 -29.14
N VAL A 101 32.83 6.14 -28.41
CA VAL A 101 32.46 5.51 -27.15
C VAL A 101 32.07 4.11 -27.58
N PRO A 102 32.77 3.05 -27.14
CA PRO A 102 32.40 1.70 -27.46
C PRO A 102 30.94 1.55 -27.06
N GLN A 103 30.05 1.44 -28.04
CA GLN A 103 28.66 1.12 -27.75
C GLN A 103 28.73 -0.20 -26.98
N PRO A 104 28.20 -0.26 -25.75
CA PRO A 104 28.16 -1.52 -25.05
C PRO A 104 27.38 -2.46 -25.97
N ASN A 105 28.07 -3.50 -26.46
CA ASN A 105 27.44 -4.65 -27.08
C ASN A 105 26.64 -5.33 -25.96
N ILE A 106 25.49 -4.75 -25.65
CA ILE A 106 24.46 -5.41 -24.88
C ILE A 106 23.83 -6.31 -25.93
N ASP A 107 24.40 -7.52 -26.06
CA ASP A 107 23.69 -8.66 -26.64
C ASP A 107 22.47 -8.88 -25.72
N VAL A 108 21.44 -8.06 -25.93
CA VAL A 108 20.11 -8.28 -25.37
C VAL A 108 19.65 -9.51 -26.11
N GLU A 109 19.92 -10.69 -25.51
CA GLU A 109 19.24 -11.92 -25.88
C GLU A 109 17.77 -11.56 -26.13
N GLU A 110 17.27 -11.92 -27.31
CA GLU A 110 15.86 -11.85 -27.72
C GLU A 110 15.01 -12.83 -26.89
N ASN A 111 15.26 -12.85 -25.58
CA ASN A 111 14.67 -13.70 -24.59
C ASN A 111 13.22 -13.28 -24.49
N GLU A 112 12.38 -14.04 -25.19
CA GLU A 112 10.92 -14.10 -25.08
C GLU A 112 10.32 -12.75 -24.71
N ARG A 113 10.17 -11.87 -25.70
CA ARG A 113 9.48 -10.58 -25.50
C ARG A 113 8.12 -10.87 -24.88
N GLU A 114 8.00 -10.71 -23.57
CA GLU A 114 6.74 -10.71 -22.83
C GLU A 114 5.98 -9.48 -23.33
N THR A 115 5.28 -9.67 -24.44
CA THR A 115 4.47 -8.64 -25.07
C THR A 115 3.40 -8.23 -24.08
N ILE A 116 3.14 -6.92 -24.01
CA ILE A 116 2.08 -6.33 -23.16
C ILE A 116 0.68 -6.87 -23.55
N PHE A 117 0.57 -7.60 -24.66
CA PHE A 117 -0.66 -8.24 -25.12
C PHE A 117 -1.27 -9.15 -24.04
N TRP A 118 -2.37 -8.66 -23.49
CA TRP A 118 -3.21 -9.43 -22.60
C TRP A 118 -3.97 -10.49 -23.39
N LYS A 119 -3.83 -11.74 -22.96
CA LYS A 119 -4.37 -12.91 -23.67
C LYS A 119 -5.86 -12.75 -23.98
N GLY A 120 -6.20 -12.73 -25.27
CA GLY A 120 -7.58 -12.74 -25.75
C GLY A 120 -8.22 -11.37 -25.97
N GLN A 121 -7.48 -10.26 -25.83
CA GLN A 121 -7.96 -8.93 -26.24
C GLN A 121 -7.33 -8.51 -27.58
N THR A 122 -8.07 -7.75 -28.38
CA THR A 122 -7.47 -7.09 -29.55
C THR A 122 -6.56 -5.94 -29.12
N GLU A 123 -5.73 -5.46 -30.04
CA GLU A 123 -4.90 -4.28 -29.82
C GLU A 123 -5.73 -3.04 -29.47
N GLU A 124 -6.85 -2.83 -30.17
CA GLU A 124 -7.76 -1.70 -29.95
C GLU A 124 -8.46 -1.78 -28.59
N GLU A 125 -8.88 -2.98 -28.18
CA GLU A 125 -9.49 -3.22 -26.86
C GLU A 125 -8.49 -2.92 -25.74
N THR A 126 -7.28 -3.44 -25.89
CA THR A 126 -6.15 -3.20 -24.98
C THR A 126 -5.88 -1.70 -24.83
N LYS A 127 -5.73 -0.99 -25.95
CA LYS A 127 -5.49 0.47 -25.97
C LYS A 127 -6.62 1.26 -25.31
N ARG A 128 -7.87 0.89 -25.60
CA ARG A 128 -9.06 1.52 -25.01
C ARG A 128 -9.10 1.30 -23.51
N TRP A 129 -8.86 0.08 -23.05
CA TRP A 129 -8.82 -0.25 -21.63
C TRP A 129 -7.74 0.54 -20.89
N ILE A 130 -6.51 0.60 -21.42
CA ILE A 130 -5.41 1.37 -20.82
C ILE A 130 -5.77 2.84 -20.70
N ASN A 131 -6.30 3.45 -21.75
CA ASN A 131 -6.66 4.87 -21.75
C ASN A 131 -7.74 5.19 -20.71
N ASN A 132 -8.82 4.41 -20.69
CA ASN A 132 -9.93 4.62 -19.77
C ASN A 132 -9.47 4.43 -18.32
N THR A 133 -8.72 3.36 -18.06
CA THR A 133 -8.20 3.05 -16.73
C THR A 133 -7.20 4.11 -16.27
N TYR A 134 -6.33 4.59 -17.16
CA TYR A 134 -5.40 5.67 -16.85
C TYR A 134 -6.11 6.95 -16.44
N LEU A 135 -7.09 7.40 -17.22
CA LEU A 135 -7.88 8.59 -16.90
C LEU A 135 -8.61 8.45 -15.56
N GLU A 136 -9.18 7.28 -15.29
CA GLU A 136 -9.84 6.98 -14.02
C GLU A 136 -8.87 7.06 -12.83
N ILE A 137 -7.73 6.38 -12.94
CA ILE A 137 -6.77 6.20 -11.83
C ILE A 137 -5.95 7.45 -11.53
N MET A 138 -5.72 8.31 -12.53
CA MET A 138 -4.98 9.56 -12.30
C MET A 138 -5.67 10.49 -11.31
N GLY A 139 -7.00 10.41 -11.18
CA GLY A 139 -7.77 11.15 -10.17
C GLY A 139 -7.79 10.52 -8.78
N TRP A 140 -7.23 9.32 -8.60
CA TRP A 140 -7.31 8.60 -7.34
C TRP A 140 -6.36 9.14 -6.26
N SER A 141 -6.81 9.08 -5.01
CA SER A 141 -6.01 9.48 -3.86
C SER A 141 -4.73 8.66 -3.75
N ALA A 142 -3.61 9.33 -3.47
CA ALA A 142 -2.32 8.69 -3.25
C ALA A 142 -2.12 8.18 -1.82
N ASN A 143 -3.03 8.51 -0.90
CA ASN A 143 -2.81 8.38 0.55
C ASN A 143 -2.92 6.95 1.10
N ASN A 144 -3.30 5.98 0.27
CA ASN A 144 -3.54 4.60 0.69
C ASN A 144 -2.54 3.59 0.11
N HIS A 145 -1.32 4.01 -0.24
CA HIS A 145 -0.29 3.07 -0.66
C HIS A 145 0.51 2.52 0.52
N PHE A 146 1.00 1.28 0.40
CA PHE A 146 2.05 0.75 1.26
C PHE A 146 3.41 0.82 0.56
N GLU A 147 4.45 0.94 1.38
CA GLU A 147 5.83 0.89 0.91
C GLU A 147 6.14 -0.46 0.23
N PRO A 148 6.79 -0.45 -0.95
CA PRO A 148 7.15 -1.67 -1.66
C PRO A 148 7.90 -2.67 -0.75
N PRO A 149 7.33 -3.86 -0.49
CA PRO A 149 8.00 -4.85 0.33
C PRO A 149 9.11 -5.56 -0.46
N LYS A 150 10.17 -5.98 0.22
CA LYS A 150 11.20 -6.86 -0.35
C LYS A 150 10.67 -8.29 -0.41
N CYS A 151 10.01 -8.66 -1.51
CA CYS A 151 9.49 -10.01 -1.73
C CYS A 151 9.44 -10.38 -3.21
N THR A 152 9.30 -11.68 -3.50
CA THR A 152 9.24 -12.22 -4.87
C THR A 152 8.15 -11.58 -5.73
N ALA A 153 6.98 -11.29 -5.15
CA ALA A 153 5.89 -10.63 -5.87
C ALA A 153 6.26 -9.21 -6.32
N MET A 154 6.99 -8.46 -5.49
CA MET A 154 7.48 -7.15 -5.87
C MET A 154 8.56 -7.26 -6.97
N THR A 155 9.45 -8.26 -6.90
CA THR A 155 10.42 -8.52 -7.97
C THR A 155 9.72 -8.79 -9.31
N LYS A 156 8.63 -9.57 -9.31
CA LYS A 156 7.82 -9.80 -10.52
C LYS A 156 7.20 -8.50 -11.04
N LEU A 157 6.64 -7.67 -10.16
CA LEU A 157 6.09 -6.38 -10.56
C LEU A 157 7.15 -5.45 -11.16
N ILE A 158 8.36 -5.43 -10.59
CA ILE A 158 9.50 -4.66 -11.12
C ILE A 158 9.88 -5.16 -12.52
N LYS A 159 9.90 -6.47 -12.76
CA LYS A 159 10.15 -7.02 -14.10
C LYS A 159 9.12 -6.51 -15.12
N VAL A 160 7.83 -6.52 -14.76
CA VAL A 160 6.78 -5.93 -15.61
C VAL A 160 7.06 -4.45 -15.88
N MET A 161 7.41 -3.67 -14.86
CA MET A 161 7.76 -2.24 -15.04
C MET A 161 8.93 -2.04 -16.00
N VAL A 162 9.99 -2.87 -15.90
CA VAL A 162 11.14 -2.82 -16.80
C VAL A 162 10.73 -3.17 -18.23
N CYS A 163 9.90 -4.20 -18.43
CA CYS A 163 9.37 -4.54 -19.75
C CYS A 163 8.60 -3.37 -20.37
N LEU A 164 7.77 -2.66 -19.59
CA LEU A 164 7.04 -1.47 -20.07
C LEU A 164 7.98 -0.32 -20.46
N ILE A 165 9.07 -0.11 -19.71
CA ILE A 165 10.07 0.91 -20.05
C ILE A 165 10.79 0.55 -21.35
N ASN A 166 11.15 -0.73 -21.53
CA ASN A 166 11.78 -1.20 -22.76
C ASN A 166 10.83 -1.06 -23.97
N GLU A 167 9.57 -1.42 -23.82
CA GLU A 167 8.53 -1.22 -24.84
C GLU A 167 8.37 0.25 -25.23
N TYR A 168 8.46 1.17 -24.26
CA TYR A 168 8.48 2.60 -24.55
C TYR A 168 9.74 3.03 -25.34
N ASN A 169 10.91 2.50 -24.98
CA ASN A 169 12.17 2.87 -25.62
C ASN A 169 12.35 2.29 -27.04
N LEU A 170 11.65 1.20 -27.35
CA LEU A 170 11.72 0.53 -28.65
C LEU A 170 10.76 1.12 -29.71
N ASP A 171 10.07 2.22 -29.39
CA ASP A 171 9.11 2.91 -30.26
C ASP A 171 8.07 1.97 -30.90
N THR A 172 7.60 1.00 -30.12
CA THR A 172 6.57 0.06 -30.57
C THR A 172 5.21 0.76 -30.69
N PRO A 173 4.23 0.20 -31.41
CA PRO A 173 2.86 0.74 -31.44
C PRO A 173 2.21 0.88 -30.06
N PHE A 174 2.76 0.20 -29.05
CA PHE A 174 2.35 0.27 -27.65
C PHE A 174 3.16 1.22 -26.79
N ALA A 175 4.25 1.82 -27.28
CA ALA A 175 5.08 2.76 -26.54
C ALA A 175 4.26 3.83 -25.77
N PRO A 176 3.32 4.58 -26.38
CA PRO A 176 2.55 5.60 -25.64
C PRO A 176 1.62 5.02 -24.57
N TYR A 177 1.30 3.74 -24.65
CA TYR A 177 0.46 3.02 -23.69
C TYR A 177 1.31 2.38 -22.58
N ALA A 178 2.53 1.94 -22.89
CA ALA A 178 3.42 1.31 -21.94
C ALA A 178 3.71 2.22 -20.73
N LEU A 179 3.97 3.51 -20.99
CA LEU A 179 4.11 4.50 -19.91
C LEU A 179 2.82 4.68 -19.10
N LYS A 180 1.64 4.68 -19.75
CA LYS A 180 0.37 4.78 -19.01
C LYS A 180 0.23 3.60 -18.05
N VAL A 181 0.47 2.38 -18.53
CA VAL A 181 0.43 1.17 -17.70
C VAL A 181 1.46 1.27 -16.57
N LEU A 182 2.66 1.77 -16.83
CA LEU A 182 3.70 1.95 -15.82
C LEU A 182 3.19 2.80 -14.64
N PHE A 183 2.48 3.89 -14.92
CA PHE A 183 1.86 4.73 -13.89
C PHE A 183 0.65 4.09 -13.20
N LEU A 184 -0.05 3.16 -13.86
CA LEU A 184 -1.15 2.41 -13.26
C LEU A 184 -0.67 1.39 -12.22
N LEU A 185 0.48 0.77 -12.44
CA LEU A 185 0.95 -0.37 -11.62
C LEU A 185 1.02 -0.05 -10.12
N PRO A 186 1.64 1.05 -9.64
CA PRO A 186 1.64 1.35 -8.20
C PRO A 186 0.23 1.50 -7.63
N LYS A 187 -0.67 2.15 -8.38
CA LYS A 187 -2.05 2.43 -7.98
C LYS A 187 -2.94 1.19 -7.96
N LEU A 188 -2.63 0.16 -8.74
CA LEU A 188 -3.34 -1.11 -8.72
C LEU A 188 -2.77 -2.07 -7.67
N PHE A 189 -1.44 -2.13 -7.56
CA PHE A 189 -0.78 -3.18 -6.80
C PHE A 189 -0.46 -2.81 -5.36
N LEU A 190 -0.20 -1.53 -5.07
CA LEU A 190 0.33 -1.09 -3.78
C LEU A 190 -0.71 -0.48 -2.85
N GLN A 191 -2.01 -0.57 -3.17
CA GLN A 191 -3.06 -0.07 -2.28
C GLN A 191 -3.23 -0.95 -1.04
N LYS A 192 -3.27 -0.34 0.15
CA LYS A 192 -3.58 -1.05 1.40
C LYS A 192 -5.05 -1.44 1.41
N THR A 193 -5.33 -2.66 1.87
CA THR A 193 -6.71 -3.12 2.08
C THR A 193 -7.38 -2.47 3.29
N HIS A 194 -6.58 -1.95 4.22
CA HIS A 194 -7.00 -1.21 5.40
C HIS A 194 -5.83 -0.35 5.92
N GLN A 195 -6.12 0.76 6.58
CA GLN A 195 -5.10 1.72 7.04
C GLN A 195 -4.04 1.09 7.97
N LYS A 196 -4.46 0.13 8.81
CA LYS A 196 -3.61 -0.57 9.79
C LYS A 196 -2.99 -1.87 9.27
N ALA A 197 -2.94 -2.06 7.94
CA ALA A 197 -2.41 -3.28 7.33
C ALA A 197 -0.91 -3.46 7.63
N LYS A 198 -0.60 -4.60 8.25
CA LYS A 198 0.78 -5.00 8.54
C LYS A 198 1.50 -5.46 7.28
N THR A 199 2.82 -5.39 7.28
CA THR A 199 3.69 -5.80 6.15
C THR A 199 3.34 -7.20 5.62
N ASN A 200 3.13 -8.19 6.49
CA ASN A 200 2.76 -9.55 6.05
C ASN A 200 1.42 -9.61 5.30
N ASN A 201 0.46 -8.76 5.67
CA ASN A 201 -0.82 -8.67 4.96
C ASN A 201 -0.61 -7.99 3.60
N ASN A 202 0.19 -6.92 3.55
CA ASN A 202 0.52 -6.22 2.31
C ASN A 202 1.23 -7.15 1.31
N VAL A 203 2.18 -7.97 1.79
CA VAL A 203 2.86 -8.98 0.96
C VAL A 203 1.86 -10.00 0.40
N LYS A 204 0.98 -10.56 1.23
CA LYS A 204 -0.06 -11.51 0.76
C LYS A 204 -0.98 -10.87 -0.28
N THR A 205 -1.41 -9.64 -0.05
CA THR A 205 -2.24 -8.90 -0.99
C THR A 205 -1.50 -8.66 -2.32
N LEU A 206 -0.24 -8.22 -2.26
CA LEU A 206 0.58 -7.98 -3.45
C LEU A 206 0.76 -9.27 -4.27
N THR A 207 1.13 -10.38 -3.60
CA THR A 207 1.26 -11.70 -4.26
C THR A 207 -0.01 -12.07 -5.01
N ARG A 208 -1.17 -11.97 -4.35
CA ARG A 208 -2.47 -12.27 -4.99
C ARG A 208 -2.72 -11.38 -6.21
N ARG A 209 -2.44 -10.07 -6.13
CA ARG A 209 -2.64 -9.14 -7.25
C ARG A 209 -1.73 -9.45 -8.44
N VAL A 210 -0.49 -9.84 -8.18
CA VAL A 210 0.44 -10.33 -9.23
C VAL A 210 -0.10 -11.60 -9.88
N GLU A 211 -0.66 -12.54 -9.12
CA GLU A 211 -1.31 -13.71 -9.73
C GLU A 211 -2.52 -13.35 -10.59
N LEU A 212 -3.32 -12.34 -10.20
CA LEU A 212 -4.44 -11.87 -11.02
C LEU A 212 -3.97 -11.27 -12.33
N TRP A 213 -2.86 -10.52 -12.29
CA TRP A 213 -2.22 -9.98 -13.49
C TRP A 213 -1.73 -11.09 -14.43
N GLU A 214 -0.98 -12.05 -13.91
CA GLU A 214 -0.47 -13.19 -14.68
C GLU A 214 -1.60 -14.03 -15.30
N LYS A 215 -2.77 -14.10 -14.64
CA LYS A 215 -3.97 -14.82 -15.10
C LYS A 215 -4.88 -13.98 -16.00
N ASN A 216 -4.46 -12.78 -16.39
CA ASN A 216 -5.25 -11.83 -17.18
C ASN A 216 -6.63 -11.48 -16.58
N LYS A 217 -6.73 -11.35 -15.25
CA LYS A 217 -7.96 -10.98 -14.52
C LYS A 217 -7.95 -9.51 -14.11
N LEU A 218 -7.64 -8.62 -15.06
CA LEU A 218 -7.37 -7.21 -14.80
C LEU A 218 -8.62 -6.41 -14.48
N GLU A 219 -9.60 -6.41 -15.39
CA GLU A 219 -10.79 -5.55 -15.26
C GLU A 219 -11.72 -6.05 -14.16
N GLU A 220 -12.14 -7.32 -14.23
CA GLU A 220 -13.17 -7.88 -13.34
C GLU A 220 -12.71 -8.01 -11.88
N GLN A 221 -11.42 -8.17 -11.63
CA GLN A 221 -10.91 -8.46 -10.29
C GLN A 221 -9.91 -7.42 -9.77
N LEU A 222 -8.83 -7.16 -10.51
CA LEU A 222 -7.78 -6.27 -10.02
C LEU A 222 -8.23 -4.80 -9.98
N LEU A 223 -8.83 -4.31 -11.06
CA LEU A 223 -9.31 -2.94 -11.18
C LEU A 223 -10.53 -2.70 -10.28
N GLU A 224 -11.49 -3.63 -10.26
CA GLU A 224 -12.65 -3.52 -9.37
C GLU A 224 -12.26 -3.51 -7.89
N GLU A 225 -11.30 -4.34 -7.48
CA GLU A 225 -10.77 -4.26 -6.12
C GLU A 225 -10.20 -2.87 -5.83
N ALA A 226 -9.38 -2.33 -6.75
CA ALA A 226 -8.75 -1.03 -6.55
C ALA A 226 -9.78 0.11 -6.49
N ARG A 227 -10.86 0.04 -7.30
CA ARG A 227 -12.02 0.94 -7.22
C ARG A 227 -12.69 0.88 -5.85
N VAL A 228 -12.96 -0.33 -5.35
CA VAL A 228 -13.59 -0.53 -4.04
C VAL A 228 -12.73 0.05 -2.93
N LEU A 229 -11.40 -0.11 -3.00
CA LEU A 229 -10.49 0.46 -2.02
C LEU A 229 -10.47 1.99 -2.08
N GLN A 230 -10.46 2.58 -3.26
CA GLN A 230 -10.46 4.04 -3.43
C GLN A 230 -11.76 4.69 -2.98
N LYS A 231 -12.92 4.07 -3.23
CA LYS A 231 -14.23 4.56 -2.77
C LYS A 231 -14.31 4.67 -1.24
N ARG A 232 -13.52 3.90 -0.50
CA ARG A 232 -13.48 3.91 0.98
C ARG A 232 -12.60 5.02 1.56
N LEU A 233 -11.79 5.66 0.74
CA LEU A 233 -10.90 6.71 1.23
C LEU A 233 -11.67 8.00 1.45
N PRO A 234 -11.35 8.75 2.52
CA PRO A 234 -11.92 10.06 2.71
C PRO A 234 -11.57 10.93 1.50
N ARG A 235 -12.55 11.66 0.97
CA ARG A 235 -12.31 12.63 -0.09
C ARG A 235 -11.34 13.68 0.44
N LEU A 236 -10.28 13.96 -0.31
CA LEU A 236 -9.38 15.05 0.03
C LEU A 236 -10.23 16.34 0.08
N PRO A 237 -10.12 17.14 1.15
CA PRO A 237 -10.74 18.45 1.16
C PRO A 237 -10.17 19.26 -0.02
N PRO A 238 -10.98 20.10 -0.69
CA PRO A 238 -10.50 20.92 -1.79
C PRO A 238 -9.31 21.76 -1.31
N PRO A 239 -8.32 22.03 -2.18
CA PRO A 239 -7.19 22.87 -1.82
C PRO A 239 -7.73 24.20 -1.30
N LYS A 240 -7.35 24.58 -0.07
CA LYS A 240 -7.69 25.88 0.50
C LYS A 240 -7.19 26.92 -0.50
N LYS A 241 -8.12 27.62 -1.16
CA LYS A 241 -7.76 28.77 -1.99
C LYS A 241 -7.11 29.75 -1.04
N ASN A 242 -5.80 29.96 -1.17
CA ASN A 242 -5.12 31.02 -0.45
C ASN A 242 -5.79 32.33 -0.89
N GLN A 243 -6.63 32.89 -0.02
CA GLN A 243 -7.08 34.27 -0.16
C GLN A 243 -5.83 35.11 0.02
N ARG A 244 -5.27 35.57 -1.10
CA ARG A 244 -4.28 36.63 -1.15
C ARG A 244 -5.02 37.95 -1.33
#